data_AF-A0A649UUJ1-F1
#
_entry.id   AF-A0A649UUJ1-F1
#
_cell.length_a   1.000
_cell.length_b   1.000
_cell.length_c   1.000
_cell.angle_alpha   90.00
_cell.angle_beta   90.00
_cell.angle_gamma   90.00
#
_symmetry.space_group_name_H-M   'P 1'
#
loop_
_entity.id
_entity.type
_entity.pdbx_description
1 polymer ?
#
loop_
_entity_poly.entity_id
_entity_poly.type
_entity_poly.pdbx_seq_one_letter_code
_entity_poly.pdbx_strand_id
1 'polypeptide(L)'
;VKGIDWYRNLMPFSYGNQITIEKTPGYFTSPQAPGRIHDMNSSIKLLLILRDPTERVISDYTQVYYNRVESHKPVQLFEDIVIKNGVLNTKYKAIQRSLYDVHMEKWLKHFSLDQIHIVDGNTLIKDPLP
;
A
#
# COMPACT_ATOMS: atom_id res chain seq x y z
N VAL A 1 8.25 -1.16 20.52
CA VAL A 1 7.12 -0.43 19.87
C VAL A 1 6.80 0.77 20.75
N LYS A 2 6.51 1.96 20.19
CA LYS A 2 6.31 3.19 20.98
C LYS A 2 4.92 3.34 21.62
N GLY A 3 3.99 2.42 21.34
CA GLY A 3 2.65 2.38 21.95
C GLY A 3 1.59 3.21 21.21
N ILE A 4 0.32 3.06 21.64
CA ILE A 4 -0.82 3.73 21.02
C ILE A 4 -0.86 5.23 21.31
N ASP A 5 -0.42 5.67 22.49
CA ASP A 5 -0.38 7.10 22.83
C ASP A 5 0.60 7.87 21.95
N TRP A 6 1.75 7.26 21.64
CA TRP A 6 2.68 7.83 20.68
C TRP A 6 2.04 7.98 19.30
N TYR A 7 1.29 6.98 18.84
CA TYR A 7 0.61 7.04 17.54
C TYR A 7 -0.50 8.09 17.51
N ARG A 8 -1.30 8.18 18.59
CA ARG A 8 -2.33 9.19 18.78
C ARG A 8 -1.74 10.61 18.72
N ASN A 9 -0.56 10.83 19.29
CA ASN A 9 0.11 12.13 19.27
C ASN A 9 0.66 12.55 17.88
N LEU A 10 0.66 11.65 16.89
CA LEU A 10 0.95 12.00 15.50
C LEU A 10 -0.28 12.49 14.72
N MET A 11 -1.49 12.27 15.27
CA MET A 11 -2.72 12.64 14.60
C MET A 11 -2.96 14.15 14.67
N PRO A 12 -3.56 14.76 13.64
CA PRO A 12 -4.01 16.14 13.71
C PRO A 12 -5.11 16.32 14.76
N PHE A 13 -5.26 17.54 15.27
CA PHE A 13 -6.42 17.89 16.09
C PHE A 13 -7.70 17.81 15.26
N SER A 14 -8.76 17.26 15.84
CA SER A 14 -10.07 17.10 15.20
C SER A 14 -11.20 17.33 16.21
N TYR A 15 -12.35 17.77 15.71
CA TYR A 15 -13.59 17.88 16.49
C TYR A 15 -14.33 16.54 16.58
N GLY A 16 -15.29 16.41 17.51
CA GLY A 16 -16.03 15.17 17.73
C GLY A 16 -16.91 14.70 16.56
N ASN A 17 -17.18 15.57 15.59
CA ASN A 17 -17.93 15.27 14.37
C ASN A 17 -17.02 15.04 13.14
N GLN A 18 -15.71 15.01 13.31
CA GLN A 18 -14.75 14.76 12.23
C GLN A 18 -14.17 13.36 12.32
N ILE A 19 -13.78 12.81 11.17
CA ILE A 19 -13.09 11.53 11.07
C ILE A 19 -11.64 11.79 10.70
N THR A 20 -10.72 11.30 11.52
CA THR A 20 -9.28 11.33 11.23
C THR A 20 -8.93 10.12 10.37
N ILE A 21 -8.23 10.37 9.25
CA ILE A 21 -7.74 9.33 8.33
C ILE A 21 -6.22 9.39 8.31
N GLU A 22 -5.58 8.23 8.39
CA GLU A 22 -4.14 8.06 8.20
C GLU A 22 -3.88 7.19 6.97
N LYS A 23 -2.79 7.46 6.26
CA LYS A 23 -2.43 6.74 5.04
C LYS A 23 -0.95 6.33 5.06
N THR A 24 -0.74 5.03 5.22
CA THR A 24 0.58 4.40 5.06
C THR A 24 0.48 3.22 4.07
N PRO A 25 0.93 3.38 2.80
CA PRO A 25 0.84 2.32 1.79
C PRO A 25 1.50 1.00 2.20
N GLY A 26 2.56 1.07 3.01
CA GLY A 26 3.31 -0.09 3.46
C GLY A 26 2.50 -1.07 4.31
N TYR A 27 1.39 -0.65 4.92
CA TYR A 27 0.55 -1.53 5.73
C TYR A 27 0.01 -2.70 4.93
N PHE A 28 -0.48 -2.48 3.71
CA PHE A 28 -1.15 -3.51 2.94
C PHE A 28 -0.28 -4.76 2.75
N THR A 29 1.01 -4.55 2.50
CA THR A 29 1.99 -5.62 2.24
C THR A 29 2.73 -6.11 3.48
N SER A 30 2.45 -5.52 4.66
CA SER A 30 3.09 -5.88 5.93
C SER A 30 2.37 -7.05 6.59
N PRO A 31 3.05 -8.18 6.87
CA PRO A 31 2.41 -9.33 7.52
C PRO A 31 1.89 -9.05 8.94
N GLN A 32 2.46 -8.05 9.62
CA GLN A 32 2.13 -7.73 11.02
C GLN A 32 1.06 -6.64 11.16
N ALA A 33 0.79 -5.88 10.09
CA ALA A 33 -0.10 -4.73 10.17
C ALA A 33 -1.56 -5.12 10.46
N PRO A 34 -2.16 -6.13 9.78
CA PRO A 34 -3.57 -6.46 10.02
C PRO A 34 -3.88 -6.78 11.48
N GLY A 35 -3.09 -7.66 12.10
CA GLY A 35 -3.26 -8.03 13.52
C GLY A 35 -3.12 -6.84 14.46
N ARG A 36 -2.08 -6.00 14.30
CA ARG A 36 -1.89 -4.83 15.17
C ARG A 36 -2.99 -3.77 15.01
N ILE A 37 -3.50 -3.57 13.79
CA ILE A 37 -4.59 -2.62 13.54
C ILE A 37 -5.88 -3.17 14.14
N HIS A 38 -6.12 -4.48 14.04
CA HIS A 38 -7.27 -5.13 14.65
C HIS A 38 -7.23 -5.04 16.19
N ASP A 39 -6.07 -5.27 16.80
CA ASP A 39 -5.87 -5.14 18.25
C ASP A 39 -6.13 -3.69 18.74
N MET A 40 -5.83 -2.70 17.90
CA MET A 40 -6.12 -1.29 18.18
C MET A 40 -7.62 -0.97 18.08
N ASN A 41 -8.27 -1.42 17.00
CA ASN A 41 -9.70 -1.21 16.76
C ASN A 41 -10.21 -2.24 15.74
N SER A 42 -10.88 -3.29 16.22
CA SER A 42 -11.43 -4.35 15.40
C SER A 42 -12.59 -3.91 14.50
N SER A 43 -13.26 -2.79 14.82
CA SER A 43 -14.38 -2.25 14.05
C SER A 43 -13.97 -1.11 13.09
N ILE A 44 -12.67 -0.85 12.93
CA ILE A 44 -12.19 0.21 12.03
C ILE A 44 -12.62 -0.05 10.58
N LYS A 45 -12.83 1.03 9.82
CA LYS A 45 -13.04 0.98 8.37
C LYS A 45 -11.73 1.26 7.64
N LEU A 46 -11.49 0.51 6.57
CA LEU A 46 -10.25 0.48 5.81
C LEU A 46 -10.53 0.92 4.37
N LEU A 47 -9.67 1.79 3.84
CA LEU A 47 -9.68 2.20 2.44
C LEU A 47 -8.50 1.55 1.73
N LEU A 48 -8.76 0.78 0.68
CA LEU A 48 -7.74 0.14 -0.15
C LEU A 48 -7.89 0.62 -1.59
N ILE A 49 -6.93 1.41 -2.09
CA ILE A 49 -6.93 1.87 -3.47
C ILE A 49 -6.01 0.96 -4.29
N LEU A 50 -6.55 0.31 -5.31
CA LEU A 50 -5.81 -0.58 -6.22
C LEU A 50 -5.83 -0.02 -7.64
N ARG A 51 -4.89 -0.43 -8.49
CA ARG A 51 -4.87 -0.10 -9.92
C ARG A 51 -4.42 -1.32 -10.71
N ASP A 52 -4.27 -1.21 -12.02
CA ASP A 52 -3.67 -2.30 -12.79
C ASP A 52 -2.30 -2.73 -12.19
N PRO A 53 -2.08 -4.03 -11.90
CA PRO A 53 -0.89 -4.49 -11.22
C PRO A 53 0.40 -4.23 -12.02
N THR A 54 0.33 -4.21 -13.35
CA THR A 54 1.47 -3.92 -14.24
C THR A 54 1.82 -2.44 -14.19
N GLU A 55 0.82 -1.56 -14.34
CA GLU A 55 1.00 -0.11 -14.19
C GLU A 55 1.54 0.24 -12.80
N ARG A 56 1.06 -0.44 -11.75
CA ARG A 56 1.57 -0.27 -10.38
C ARG A 56 3.05 -0.67 -10.26
N VAL A 57 3.48 -1.76 -10.91
CA VAL A 57 4.90 -2.18 -10.91
C VAL A 57 5.77 -1.12 -11.58
N ILE A 58 5.36 -0.61 -12.74
CA ILE A 58 6.07 0.45 -13.45
C ILE A 58 6.13 1.72 -12.59
N SER A 59 5.02 2.12 -11.97
CA SER A 59 4.97 3.30 -11.09
C SER A 59 5.90 3.17 -9.87
N ASP A 60 5.98 2.00 -9.24
CA ASP A 60 6.89 1.72 -8.11
C ASP A 60 8.35 1.82 -8.56
N TYR A 61 8.68 1.22 -9.71
CA TYR A 61 10.00 1.35 -10.33
C TYR A 61 10.35 2.82 -10.61
N THR A 62 9.47 3.58 -11.25
CA THR A 62 9.69 4.97 -11.62
C THR A 62 9.98 5.83 -10.39
N GLN A 63 9.22 5.65 -9.30
CA GLN A 63 9.48 6.35 -8.05
C GLN A 63 10.87 6.01 -7.48
N VAL A 64 11.24 4.73 -7.44
CA VAL A 64 12.57 4.29 -6.96
C VAL A 64 13.69 4.80 -7.86
N TYR A 65 13.48 4.84 -9.17
CA TYR A 65 14.42 5.34 -10.16
C TYR A 65 14.72 6.82 -9.89
N TYR A 66 13.71 7.68 -9.84
CA TYR A 66 13.91 9.12 -9.60
C TYR A 66 14.52 9.42 -8.23
N ASN A 67 14.09 8.73 -7.17
CA ASN A 67 14.72 8.86 -5.85
C ASN A 67 16.22 8.53 -5.87
N ARG A 68 16.64 7.55 -6.68
CA ARG A 68 18.06 7.19 -6.85
C ARG A 68 18.82 8.22 -7.66
N VAL A 69 18.22 8.74 -8.74
CA VAL A 69 18.80 9.83 -9.54
C VAL A 69 19.06 11.04 -8.65
N GLU A 70 18.06 11.50 -7.89
CA GLU A 70 18.19 12.63 -6.97
C GLU A 70 19.26 12.37 -5.89
N SER A 71 19.35 11.13 -5.40
CA SER A 71 20.36 10.70 -4.43
C SER A 71 21.74 10.40 -5.05
N HIS A 72 21.96 10.67 -6.35
CA HIS A 72 23.21 10.38 -7.07
C HIS A 72 23.65 8.90 -6.95
N LYS A 73 22.69 7.97 -6.93
CA LYS A 73 22.93 6.52 -6.83
C LYS A 73 22.79 5.85 -8.20
N PRO A 74 23.46 4.72 -8.43
CA PRO A 74 23.26 3.93 -9.64
C PRO A 74 21.80 3.51 -9.81
N VAL A 75 21.34 3.61 -11.06
CA VAL A 75 20.03 3.16 -11.54
C VAL A 75 20.20 1.95 -12.46
N GLN A 76 19.14 1.18 -12.62
CA GLN A 76 19.07 0.04 -13.53
C GLN A 76 17.82 0.21 -14.40
N LEU A 77 17.85 -0.33 -15.62
CA LEU A 77 16.68 -0.32 -16.50
C LEU A 77 15.57 -1.19 -15.92
N PHE A 78 14.33 -0.89 -16.32
CA PHE A 78 13.15 -1.61 -15.84
C PHE A 78 13.24 -3.10 -16.20
N GLU A 79 13.57 -3.37 -17.46
CA GLU A 79 13.69 -4.69 -18.08
C GLU A 79 14.70 -5.56 -17.34
N ASP A 80 15.86 -5.00 -16.98
CA ASP A 80 16.93 -5.72 -16.26
C ASP A 80 16.51 -6.13 -14.84
N ILE A 81 15.58 -5.38 -14.23
CA ILE A 81 15.07 -5.66 -12.90
C ILE A 81 13.96 -6.71 -12.95
N VAL A 82 13.03 -6.55 -13.91
CA VAL A 82 11.83 -7.39 -14.00
C VAL A 82 12.06 -8.69 -14.75
N ILE A 83 13.05 -8.76 -15.65
CA ILE A 83 13.46 -9.98 -16.36
C ILE A 83 14.85 -10.40 -15.91
N LYS A 84 15.00 -11.66 -15.51
CA LYS A 84 16.29 -12.29 -15.22
C LYS A 84 16.40 -13.59 -15.98
N ASN A 85 17.46 -13.75 -16.78
CA ASN A 85 17.71 -14.96 -17.58
C ASN A 85 16.51 -15.32 -18.48
N GLY A 86 15.86 -14.32 -19.08
CA GLY A 86 14.70 -14.51 -19.96
C GLY A 86 13.39 -14.86 -19.25
N VAL A 87 13.36 -14.89 -17.91
CA VAL A 87 12.15 -15.17 -17.13
C VAL A 87 11.79 -14.01 -16.20
N LEU A 88 10.50 -13.90 -15.86
CA LEU A 88 10.01 -12.90 -14.93
C LEU A 88 10.64 -13.08 -13.54
N ASN A 89 11.28 -12.03 -13.03
CA ASN A 89 11.85 -11.98 -11.70
C ASN A 89 10.75 -11.73 -10.65
N THR A 90 10.02 -12.78 -10.29
CA THR A 90 8.95 -12.71 -9.29
C THR A 90 9.42 -12.22 -7.92
N LYS A 91 10.72 -12.32 -7.59
CA LYS A 91 11.30 -11.82 -6.34
C LYS A 91 11.44 -10.29 -6.29
N TYR A 92 11.20 -9.58 -7.39
CA TYR A 92 11.22 -8.13 -7.38
C TYR A 92 10.10 -7.58 -6.47
N LYS A 93 10.47 -6.70 -5.53
CA LYS A 93 9.55 -6.19 -4.51
C LYS A 93 8.31 -5.53 -5.10
N ALA A 94 8.44 -4.83 -6.23
CA ALA A 94 7.26 -4.23 -6.86
C ALA A 94 6.29 -5.30 -7.37
N ILE A 95 6.78 -6.38 -7.99
CA ILE A 95 5.91 -7.49 -8.41
C ILE A 95 5.22 -8.09 -7.18
N GLN A 96 5.97 -8.38 -6.12
CA GLN A 96 5.41 -8.93 -4.88
C GLN A 96 4.32 -8.05 -4.27
N ARG A 97 4.46 -6.72 -4.32
CA ARG A 97 3.43 -5.78 -3.83
C ARG A 97 2.19 -5.70 -4.73
N SER A 98 2.31 -6.09 -6.00
CA SER A 98 1.19 -6.16 -6.96
C SER A 98 0.39 -7.46 -6.87
N LEU A 99 0.82 -8.45 -6.09
CA LEU A 99 0.07 -9.69 -5.82
C LEU A 99 -1.02 -9.41 -4.77
N TYR A 100 -2.09 -8.72 -5.18
CA TYR A 100 -3.09 -8.18 -4.27
C TYR A 100 -3.85 -9.25 -3.49
N ASP A 101 -4.16 -10.38 -4.13
CA ASP A 101 -4.78 -11.56 -3.53
C ASP A 101 -4.00 -12.10 -2.34
N VAL A 102 -2.68 -12.25 -2.48
CA VAL A 102 -1.77 -12.75 -1.44
C VAL A 102 -1.78 -11.86 -0.19
N HIS A 103 -1.90 -10.55 -0.38
CA HIS A 103 -1.99 -9.61 0.74
C HIS A 103 -3.39 -9.58 1.31
N MET A 104 -4.41 -9.52 0.46
CA MET A 104 -5.82 -9.46 0.87
C MET A 104 -6.22 -10.65 1.73
N GLU A 105 -5.75 -11.86 1.43
CA GLU A 105 -6.01 -13.06 2.23
C GLU A 105 -5.56 -12.88 3.69
N LYS A 106 -4.47 -12.15 3.94
CA LYS A 106 -3.98 -11.87 5.31
C LYS A 106 -4.86 -10.86 6.03
N TRP A 107 -5.36 -9.86 5.32
CA TRP A 107 -6.28 -8.87 5.88
C TRP A 107 -7.62 -9.49 6.24
N LEU A 108 -8.12 -10.39 5.39
CA LEU A 108 -9.39 -11.11 5.61
C LEU A 108 -9.35 -12.12 6.77
N LYS A 109 -8.17 -12.43 7.32
CA LYS A 109 -8.04 -13.20 8.58
C LYS A 109 -8.40 -12.38 9.82
N HIS A 110 -8.43 -11.05 9.69
CA HIS A 110 -8.66 -10.11 10.81
C HIS A 110 -9.88 -9.21 10.59
N PHE A 111 -10.19 -8.86 9.35
CA PHE A 111 -11.29 -7.95 9.01
C PHE A 111 -12.25 -8.60 8.04
N SER A 112 -13.53 -8.30 8.21
CA SER A 112 -14.55 -8.66 7.23
C SER A 112 -14.41 -7.82 5.96
N LEU A 113 -14.91 -8.33 4.82
CA LEU A 113 -14.82 -7.63 3.54
C LEU A 113 -15.59 -6.29 3.56
N ASP A 114 -16.71 -6.19 4.28
CA ASP A 114 -17.50 -4.97 4.43
C ASP A 114 -16.81 -3.86 5.25
N GLN A 115 -15.71 -4.18 5.92
CA GLN A 115 -14.83 -3.19 6.54
C GLN A 115 -13.79 -2.61 5.57
N ILE A 116 -13.57 -3.24 4.41
CA ILE A 116 -12.54 -2.86 3.45
C ILE A 116 -13.22 -2.33 2.18
N HIS A 117 -13.27 -1.01 2.05
CA HIS A 117 -13.74 -0.40 0.82
C HIS A 117 -12.59 -0.34 -0.20
N ILE A 118 -12.76 -1.07 -1.31
CA ILE A 118 -11.80 -1.09 -2.42
C ILE A 118 -12.16 0.02 -3.40
N VAL A 119 -11.24 0.96 -3.59
CA VAL A 119 -11.37 2.05 -4.55
C VAL A 119 -10.62 1.67 -5.82
N ASP A 120 -11.27 1.84 -6.96
CA ASP A 120 -10.64 1.71 -8.27
C ASP A 120 -9.78 2.94 -8.57
N GLY A 121 -8.48 2.77 -8.46
CA GLY A 121 -7.48 3.79 -8.74
C GLY A 121 -7.32 4.14 -10.22
N ASN A 122 -7.78 3.30 -11.15
CA ASN A 122 -7.81 3.64 -12.56
C ASN A 122 -8.95 4.63 -12.83
N THR A 123 -10.13 4.36 -12.25
CA THR A 123 -11.29 5.24 -12.33
C THR A 123 -10.99 6.57 -11.64
N LEU A 124 -10.41 6.54 -10.44
CA LEU A 124 -10.05 7.75 -9.67
C LEU A 124 -9.14 8.73 -10.42
N ILE A 125 -8.29 8.25 -11.35
CA ILE A 125 -7.44 9.12 -12.19
C ILE A 125 -8.27 9.84 -13.26
N LYS A 126 -9.23 9.13 -13.85
CA LYS A 126 -9.97 9.58 -15.03
C LYS A 126 -11.20 10.40 -14.65
N ASP A 127 -11.91 9.94 -13.63
CA ASP A 127 -13.20 10.49 -13.19
C ASP A 127 -13.33 10.38 -11.66
N PRO A 128 -12.76 11.34 -10.91
CA PRO A 128 -12.64 11.25 -9.45
C PRO A 128 -13.93 11.58 -8.70
N LEU A 129 -14.94 12.14 -9.37
CA LEU A 129 -16.24 12.48 -8.79
C LEU A 129 -17.34 11.69 -9.53
N PRO A 130 -18.33 11.14 -8.82
CA PRO A 130 -19.56 10.67 -9.47
C PRO A 130 -20.41 11.83 -10.00
#